data_AF-A0A2I1GDK7-F1
#
_entry.id   AF-A0A2I1GDK7-F1
#
_cell.length_a   1.000
_cell.length_b   1.000
_cell.length_c   1.000
_cell.angle_alpha   90.00
_cell.angle_beta   90.00
_cell.angle_gamma   90.00
#
_symmetry.space_group_name_H-M   'P 1'
#
loop_
_entity.id
_entity.type
_entity.pdbx_description
1 polymer ?
#
loop_
_entity_poly.entity_id
_entity_poly.type
_entity_poly.pdbx_seq_one_letter_code
_entity_poly.pdbx_strand_id
1 'polypeptide(L)'
;KFNDFTKIGFRIGKILSATLLTKARKPAYKLQVDFGEIGKKVSSAQLPANYEVDQVVGKTVVGVVNLPPRRIAGVKSEALIVGFPDSQGNVFLLNTRSQETANGSQLAECGQHVDEINYADFQKADIRSATVLSVEPLEENEGAFHVKLDAGKYGEKLGFLNDIDQETVNTLIGSQVAALLNLEPEDIPDQRCNTLLLTFHAVQSDNTKKAIRLPLGVDGNGQVVNGEKLF
;
A
#
# COMPACT_ATOMS: atom_id res chain seq x y z
N LYS A 1 -0.56 15.03 10.17
CA LYS A 1 0.53 14.56 11.08
C LYS A 1 0.34 13.06 11.29
N PHE A 2 1.32 12.32 11.82
CA PHE A 2 1.27 10.85 11.91
C PHE A 2 -0.07 10.29 12.45
N ASN A 3 -0.64 10.92 13.48
CA ASN A 3 -1.97 10.59 14.02
C ASN A 3 -3.14 10.66 13.01
N ASP A 4 -3.03 11.43 11.93
CA ASP A 4 -4.04 11.45 10.86
C ASP A 4 -3.85 10.25 9.92
N PHE A 5 -2.59 9.85 9.67
CA PHE A 5 -2.27 8.68 8.85
C PHE A 5 -2.74 7.38 9.51
N THR A 6 -2.55 7.25 10.83
CA THR A 6 -2.96 6.03 11.58
C THR A 6 -4.48 5.80 11.59
N LYS A 7 -5.28 6.81 11.23
CA LYS A 7 -6.74 6.72 11.07
C LYS A 7 -7.18 6.24 9.68
N ILE A 8 -6.27 6.16 8.70
CA ILE A 8 -6.62 5.71 7.35
C ILE A 8 -6.84 4.20 7.38
N GLY A 9 -8.01 3.76 6.96
CA GLY A 9 -8.42 2.35 6.98
C GLY A 9 -7.89 1.58 5.78
N PHE A 10 -6.57 1.40 5.68
CA PHE A 10 -5.95 0.54 4.67
C PHE A 10 -6.22 -0.94 4.97
N ARG A 11 -6.68 -1.67 3.95
CA ARG A 11 -7.00 -3.10 4.01
C ARG A 11 -6.49 -3.85 2.79
N ILE A 12 -6.02 -5.07 3.01
CA ILE A 12 -5.77 -6.03 1.94
C ILE A 12 -7.10 -6.64 1.49
N GLY A 13 -7.34 -6.71 0.19
CA GLY A 13 -8.50 -7.38 -0.37
C GLY A 13 -8.19 -8.17 -1.63
N LYS A 14 -9.03 -9.15 -1.93
CA LYS A 14 -8.93 -9.97 -3.15
C LYS A 14 -9.99 -9.55 -4.16
N ILE A 15 -9.59 -9.28 -5.39
CA ILE A 15 -10.55 -8.95 -6.45
C ILE A 15 -11.30 -10.21 -6.86
N LEU A 16 -12.62 -10.20 -6.70
CA LEU A 16 -13.51 -11.30 -7.06
C LEU A 16 -14.01 -11.21 -8.50
N SER A 17 -14.27 -9.99 -8.98
CA SER A 17 -14.71 -9.74 -10.35
C SER A 17 -14.32 -8.33 -10.81
N ALA A 18 -14.14 -8.19 -12.12
CA ALA A 18 -13.88 -6.92 -12.79
C ALA A 18 -14.75 -6.80 -14.04
N THR A 19 -15.30 -5.63 -14.31
CA THR A 19 -16.10 -5.36 -15.51
C THR A 19 -15.81 -3.97 -16.05
N LEU A 20 -15.57 -3.85 -17.36
CA LEU A 20 -15.29 -2.57 -18.01
C LEU A 20 -16.47 -1.59 -17.92
N LEU A 21 -16.17 -0.37 -17.49
CA LEU A 21 -17.12 0.74 -17.42
C LEU A 21 -17.08 1.53 -18.73
N THR A 22 -17.88 1.08 -19.71
CA THR A 22 -17.98 1.72 -21.03
C THR A 22 -18.50 3.17 -20.99
N LYS A 23 -19.16 3.57 -19.89
CA LYS A 23 -19.68 4.93 -19.69
C LYS A 23 -18.68 5.89 -19.02
N ALA A 24 -17.50 5.42 -18.64
CA ALA A 24 -16.50 6.25 -17.99
C ALA A 24 -15.71 7.09 -19.03
N ARG A 25 -15.45 8.36 -18.72
CA ARG A 25 -14.65 9.25 -19.59
C ARG A 25 -13.23 8.72 -19.81
N LYS A 26 -12.63 8.14 -18.77
CA LYS A 26 -11.39 7.36 -18.85
C LYS A 26 -11.74 5.88 -18.65
N PRO A 27 -11.13 4.94 -19.40
CA PRO A 27 -11.34 3.51 -19.18
C PRO A 27 -11.15 3.15 -17.71
N ALA A 28 -12.11 2.43 -17.14
CA ALA A 28 -12.09 2.01 -15.75
C ALA A 28 -12.81 0.67 -15.59
N TYR A 29 -12.45 -0.09 -14.56
CA TYR A 29 -13.18 -1.29 -14.14
C TYR A 29 -14.06 -0.99 -12.95
N LYS A 30 -15.28 -1.56 -12.95
CA LYS A 30 -16.04 -1.83 -11.74
C LYS A 30 -15.47 -3.11 -11.14
N LEU A 31 -14.97 -3.01 -9.91
CA LEU A 31 -14.40 -4.12 -9.17
C LEU A 31 -15.35 -4.54 -8.05
N GLN A 32 -15.46 -5.84 -7.80
CA GLN A 32 -15.94 -6.37 -6.52
C GLN A 32 -14.74 -6.93 -5.76
N VAL A 33 -14.46 -6.39 -4.59
CA VAL A 33 -13.28 -6.74 -3.80
C VAL A 33 -13.72 -7.29 -2.45
N ASP A 34 -13.16 -8.41 -2.05
CA ASP A 34 -13.38 -9.03 -0.73
C ASP A 34 -12.32 -8.57 0.26
N PHE A 35 -12.75 -7.84 1.30
CA PHE A 35 -11.91 -7.37 2.39
C PHE A 35 -12.13 -8.19 3.68
N GLY A 36 -12.54 -9.46 3.57
CA GLY A 36 -12.69 -10.36 4.71
C GLY A 36 -13.84 -9.92 5.62
N GLU A 37 -13.55 -9.69 6.91
CA GLU A 37 -14.55 -9.28 7.90
C GLU A 37 -15.20 -7.91 7.60
N ILE A 38 -14.51 -7.04 6.86
CA ILE A 38 -15.05 -5.76 6.37
C ILE A 38 -16.12 -5.98 5.29
N GLY A 39 -16.19 -7.19 4.73
CA GLY A 39 -17.12 -7.60 3.70
C GLY A 39 -16.67 -7.21 2.29
N LYS A 40 -17.58 -7.47 1.35
CA LYS A 40 -17.35 -7.17 -0.07
C LYS A 40 -17.68 -5.71 -0.36
N LYS A 41 -16.80 -5.02 -1.08
CA LYS A 41 -16.98 -3.62 -1.49
C LYS A 41 -16.93 -3.49 -3.00
N VAL A 42 -17.69 -2.53 -3.52
CA VAL A 42 -17.58 -2.13 -4.93
C VAL A 42 -16.57 -0.99 -5.05
N SER A 43 -15.70 -1.06 -6.06
CA SER A 43 -14.79 0.04 -6.39
C SER A 43 -14.79 0.35 -7.88
N SER A 44 -14.35 1.55 -8.25
CA SER A 44 -14.10 1.97 -9.62
C SER A 44 -12.63 2.35 -9.76
N ALA A 45 -11.88 1.67 -10.64
CA ALA A 45 -10.43 1.86 -10.77
C ALA A 45 -9.98 1.99 -12.23
N GLN A 46 -9.10 2.95 -12.52
CA GLN A 46 -8.56 3.25 -13.86
C GLN A 46 -7.36 2.34 -14.19
N LEU A 47 -7.62 1.04 -14.27
CA LEU A 47 -6.62 -0.01 -14.53
C LEU A 47 -6.46 -0.47 -16.00
N PRO A 48 -7.41 -0.27 -16.94
CA PRO A 48 -7.30 -0.86 -18.28
C PRO A 48 -6.04 -0.52 -19.10
N ALA A 49 -5.30 0.53 -18.75
CA ALA A 49 -4.07 0.88 -19.45
C ALA A 49 -2.90 -0.07 -19.12
N ASN A 50 -2.88 -0.64 -17.92
CA ASN A 50 -1.80 -1.50 -17.42
C ASN A 50 -2.26 -2.95 -17.14
N TYR A 51 -3.58 -3.20 -17.10
CA TYR A 51 -4.12 -4.51 -16.76
C TYR A 51 -5.33 -4.89 -17.59
N GLU A 52 -5.27 -6.09 -18.15
CA GLU A 52 -6.42 -6.78 -18.70
C GLU A 52 -7.31 -7.37 -17.60
N VAL A 53 -8.60 -7.59 -17.90
CA VAL A 53 -9.58 -8.04 -16.91
C VAL A 53 -9.18 -9.35 -16.22
N ASP A 54 -8.64 -10.31 -16.99
CA ASP A 54 -8.17 -11.61 -16.51
C ASP A 54 -6.93 -11.49 -15.61
N GLN A 55 -6.09 -10.49 -15.84
CA GLN A 55 -4.96 -10.17 -14.98
C GLN A 55 -5.39 -9.52 -13.66
N VAL A 56 -6.55 -8.86 -13.62
CA VAL A 56 -7.06 -8.16 -12.42
C VAL A 56 -7.82 -9.10 -11.49
N VAL A 57 -8.62 -10.02 -12.03
CA VAL A 57 -9.40 -10.95 -11.21
C VAL A 57 -8.48 -11.90 -10.44
N GLY A 58 -8.70 -12.05 -9.15
CA GLY A 58 -7.89 -12.88 -8.26
C GLY A 58 -6.67 -12.19 -7.67
N LYS A 59 -6.28 -11.00 -8.15
CA LYS A 59 -5.19 -10.22 -7.54
C LYS A 59 -5.54 -9.77 -6.12
N THR A 60 -4.51 -9.77 -5.28
CA THR A 60 -4.49 -9.11 -3.98
C THR A 60 -4.17 -7.63 -4.19
N VAL A 61 -4.96 -6.76 -3.58
CA VAL A 61 -4.83 -5.30 -3.68
C VAL A 61 -4.95 -4.64 -2.33
N VAL A 62 -4.44 -3.41 -2.23
CA VAL A 62 -4.64 -2.54 -1.07
C VAL A 62 -5.79 -1.57 -1.36
N GLY A 63 -6.70 -1.40 -0.41
CA GLY A 63 -7.79 -0.43 -0.52
C GLY A 63 -8.04 0.34 0.77
N VAL A 64 -8.50 1.59 0.64
CA VAL A 64 -8.98 2.41 1.77
C VAL A 64 -10.50 2.22 1.90
N VAL A 65 -10.95 1.72 3.05
CA VAL A 65 -12.34 1.26 3.25
C VAL A 65 -13.19 2.18 4.14
N ASN A 66 -12.61 3.23 4.72
CA ASN A 66 -13.29 4.18 5.61
C ASN A 66 -13.38 5.60 5.03
N LEU A 67 -13.39 5.72 3.70
CA LEU A 67 -13.74 6.97 3.01
C LEU A 67 -15.22 6.96 2.63
N PRO A 68 -15.91 8.13 2.63
CA PRO A 68 -17.30 8.18 2.21
C PRO A 68 -17.43 7.76 0.73
N PRO A 69 -18.48 7.00 0.37
CA PRO A 69 -18.66 6.50 -0.98
C PRO A 69 -18.73 7.62 -2.02
N ARG A 70 -18.13 7.40 -3.19
CA ARG A 70 -18.20 8.33 -4.32
C ARG A 70 -18.92 7.71 -5.51
N ARG A 71 -19.73 8.50 -6.22
CA ARG A 71 -20.32 8.07 -7.49
C ARG A 71 -19.39 8.42 -8.65
N ILE A 72 -18.93 7.40 -9.37
CA ILE A 72 -18.01 7.53 -10.51
C ILE A 72 -18.56 6.70 -11.66
N ALA A 73 -18.86 7.33 -12.80
CA ALA A 73 -19.38 6.65 -13.99
C ALA A 73 -20.60 5.73 -13.71
N GLY A 74 -21.49 6.14 -12.80
CA GLY A 74 -22.68 5.37 -12.39
C GLY A 74 -22.43 4.30 -11.32
N VAL A 75 -21.18 4.06 -10.93
CA VAL A 75 -20.80 3.15 -9.83
C VAL A 75 -20.77 3.90 -8.51
N LYS A 76 -21.40 3.37 -7.47
CA LYS A 76 -21.16 3.80 -6.07
C LYS A 76 -19.90 3.08 -5.59
N SER A 77 -18.76 3.77 -5.60
CA SER A 77 -17.47 3.27 -5.12
C SER A 77 -17.44 3.40 -3.60
N GLU A 78 -17.25 2.28 -2.91
CA GLU A 78 -17.28 2.12 -1.45
C GLU A 78 -15.90 1.88 -0.86
N ALA A 79 -14.89 1.66 -1.71
CA ALA A 79 -13.49 1.61 -1.35
C ALA A 79 -12.67 2.29 -2.45
N LEU A 80 -11.52 2.86 -2.06
CA LEU A 80 -10.51 3.38 -2.99
C LEU A 80 -9.41 2.33 -3.12
N ILE A 81 -9.28 1.68 -4.28
CA ILE A 81 -8.13 0.82 -4.57
C ILE A 81 -6.94 1.71 -4.93
N VAL A 82 -5.83 1.53 -4.20
CA VAL A 82 -4.69 2.44 -4.28
C VAL A 82 -3.55 1.88 -5.12
N GLY A 83 -2.75 2.78 -5.67
CA GLY A 83 -1.60 2.45 -6.49
C GLY A 83 -0.74 3.68 -6.78
N PHE A 84 0.27 3.52 -7.63
CA PHE A 84 1.11 4.62 -8.08
C PHE A 84 0.98 4.82 -9.59
N PRO A 85 0.93 6.07 -10.06
CA PRO A 85 0.94 6.34 -11.49
C PRO A 85 2.33 6.09 -12.10
N ASP A 86 2.35 5.67 -13.35
CA ASP A 86 3.52 5.77 -14.22
C ASP A 86 3.68 7.18 -14.79
N SER A 87 4.70 7.38 -15.63
CA SER A 87 4.96 8.66 -16.30
C SER A 87 3.82 9.17 -17.20
N GLN A 88 2.87 8.32 -17.59
CA GLN A 88 1.70 8.65 -18.40
C GLN A 88 0.43 8.82 -17.55
N GLY A 89 0.51 8.60 -16.23
CA GLY A 89 -0.61 8.63 -15.31
C GLY A 89 -1.44 7.36 -15.25
N ASN A 90 -0.96 6.24 -15.81
CA ASN A 90 -1.59 4.93 -15.71
C ASN A 90 -1.21 4.29 -14.38
N VAL A 91 -2.18 3.68 -13.69
CA VAL A 91 -1.97 3.21 -12.31
C VAL A 91 -1.34 1.82 -12.30
N PHE A 92 -0.31 1.63 -11.50
CA PHE A 92 0.18 0.34 -11.04
C PHE A 92 -0.31 0.05 -9.62
N LEU A 93 -0.85 -1.15 -9.40
CA LEU A 93 -1.47 -1.54 -8.13
C LEU A 93 -0.41 -1.72 -7.04
N LEU A 94 -0.81 -1.32 -5.83
CA LEU A 94 -0.10 -1.68 -4.62
C LEU A 94 -0.57 -3.07 -4.17
N ASN A 95 0.38 -3.95 -3.84
CA ASN A 95 0.10 -5.33 -3.46
C ASN A 95 1.01 -5.83 -2.33
N THR A 96 0.74 -7.07 -1.92
CA THR A 96 1.61 -7.87 -1.06
C THR A 96 2.45 -8.76 -1.99
N ARG A 97 3.78 -8.67 -1.93
CA ARG A 97 4.69 -9.32 -2.91
C ARG A 97 4.66 -10.85 -2.80
N SER A 98 3.65 -11.48 -3.40
CA SER A 98 3.45 -12.93 -3.59
C SER A 98 3.26 -13.82 -2.35
N GLN A 99 3.23 -13.28 -1.12
CA GLN A 99 2.86 -14.08 0.06
C GLN A 99 1.34 -14.17 0.20
N GLU A 100 0.83 -15.32 0.62
CA GLU A 100 -0.59 -15.47 0.95
C GLU A 100 -0.94 -14.63 2.18
N THR A 101 -1.95 -13.78 2.05
CA THR A 101 -2.37 -12.87 3.11
C THR A 101 -3.87 -12.97 3.27
N ALA A 102 -4.34 -13.00 4.52
CA ALA A 102 -5.77 -13.02 4.79
C ALA A 102 -6.46 -11.75 4.26
N ASN A 103 -7.61 -11.92 3.61
CA ASN A 103 -8.44 -10.77 3.23
C ASN A 103 -8.85 -10.01 4.49
N GLY A 104 -8.78 -8.68 4.44
CA GLY A 104 -9.06 -7.81 5.59
C GLY A 104 -7.86 -7.49 6.47
N SER A 105 -6.68 -8.08 6.19
CA SER A 105 -5.42 -7.71 6.85
C SER A 105 -5.21 -6.20 6.83
N GLN A 106 -4.73 -5.69 7.95
CA GLN A 106 -4.58 -4.27 8.22
C GLN A 106 -3.11 -3.83 8.09
N LEU A 107 -2.91 -2.61 7.59
CA LEU A 107 -1.61 -1.94 7.61
C LEU A 107 -1.10 -1.81 9.06
N ALA A 108 0.15 -2.17 9.32
CA ALA A 108 0.69 -2.37 10.66
C ALA A 108 0.59 -1.10 11.54
N GLU A 109 0.69 0.07 10.93
CA GLU A 109 0.69 1.36 11.62
C GLU A 109 -0.70 2.02 11.71
N CYS A 110 -1.73 1.41 11.12
CA CYS A 110 -3.11 1.90 11.21
C CYS A 110 -3.87 1.15 12.31
N GLY A 111 -4.57 1.88 13.18
CA GLY A 111 -5.34 1.29 14.29
C GLY A 111 -6.63 0.61 13.84
N GLN A 112 -7.18 -0.33 14.61
CA GLN A 112 -8.38 -1.12 14.21
C GLN A 112 -9.65 -0.30 13.95
N HIS A 113 -9.64 1.00 14.28
CA HIS A 113 -10.77 1.89 14.12
C HIS A 113 -11.09 2.14 12.63
N VAL A 114 -12.37 1.92 12.29
CA VAL A 114 -12.95 2.10 10.94
C VAL A 114 -13.82 3.36 10.87
N ASP A 115 -13.57 4.33 11.76
CA ASP A 115 -14.27 5.60 11.74
C ASP A 115 -14.08 6.27 10.38
N GLU A 116 -15.17 6.84 9.86
CA GLU A 116 -15.15 7.51 8.56
C GLU A 116 -14.19 8.71 8.63
N ILE A 117 -13.26 8.77 7.68
CA ILE A 117 -12.39 9.93 7.47
C ILE A 117 -12.83 10.70 6.23
N ASN A 118 -12.47 11.98 6.16
CA ASN A 118 -12.69 12.76 4.95
C ASN A 118 -11.48 12.68 4.00
N TYR A 119 -11.71 13.04 2.73
CA TYR A 119 -10.66 13.01 1.70
C TYR A 119 -9.53 14.01 1.94
N ALA A 120 -9.78 15.12 2.63
CA ALA A 120 -8.73 16.10 2.92
C ALA A 120 -7.72 15.53 3.94
N ASP A 121 -8.19 14.76 4.92
CA ASP A 121 -7.33 14.07 5.87
C ASP A 121 -6.50 12.98 5.20
N PHE A 122 -7.11 12.17 4.33
CA PHE A 122 -6.37 11.20 3.50
C PHE A 122 -5.25 11.87 2.69
N GLN A 123 -5.52 13.04 2.08
CA GLN A 123 -4.54 13.76 1.26
C GLN A 123 -3.34 14.32 2.05
N LYS A 124 -3.44 14.46 3.38
CA LYS A 124 -2.34 14.89 4.25
C LYS A 124 -1.26 13.81 4.41
N ALA A 125 -1.57 12.54 4.18
CA ALA A 125 -0.56 11.49 4.16
C ALA A 125 0.28 11.61 2.90
N ASP A 126 1.60 11.84 3.05
CA ASP A 126 2.51 11.94 1.91
C ASP A 126 3.13 10.59 1.57
N ILE A 127 2.28 9.69 1.10
CA ILE A 127 2.68 8.33 0.69
C ILE A 127 3.20 8.39 -0.74
N ARG A 128 4.45 7.96 -0.93
CA ARG A 128 5.19 8.00 -2.19
C ARG A 128 5.73 6.64 -2.60
N SER A 129 5.92 6.46 -3.90
CA SER A 129 6.74 5.37 -4.43
C SER A 129 8.21 5.66 -4.10
N ALA A 130 8.95 4.62 -3.72
CA ALA A 130 10.39 4.71 -3.53
C ALA A 130 11.05 3.39 -3.90
N THR A 131 12.33 3.43 -4.27
CA THR A 131 13.13 2.23 -4.49
C THR A 131 14.07 2.00 -3.31
N VAL A 132 14.13 0.78 -2.81
CA VAL A 132 15.06 0.42 -1.74
C VAL A 132 16.49 0.32 -2.30
N LEU A 133 17.40 1.09 -1.74
CA LEU A 133 18.82 1.14 -2.13
C LEU A 133 19.68 0.19 -1.31
N SER A 134 19.49 0.18 0.01
CA SER A 134 20.20 -0.73 0.92
C SER A 134 19.36 -1.03 2.15
N VAL A 135 19.68 -2.15 2.80
CA VAL A 135 19.13 -2.51 4.10
C VAL A 135 20.28 -2.88 5.03
N GLU A 136 20.30 -2.30 6.23
CA GLU A 136 21.36 -2.46 7.22
C GLU A 136 20.74 -2.90 8.55
N PRO A 137 21.15 -4.04 9.14
CA PRO A 137 20.60 -4.50 10.42
C PRO A 137 21.01 -3.58 11.57
N LEU A 138 20.12 -3.44 12.56
CA LEU A 138 20.39 -2.73 13.79
C LEU A 138 20.97 -3.70 14.83
N GLU A 139 22.22 -3.49 15.23
CA GLU A 139 22.95 -4.38 16.17
C GLU A 139 22.21 -4.58 17.50
N GLU A 140 21.48 -3.58 17.97
CA GLU A 140 20.80 -3.59 19.27
C GLU A 140 19.37 -4.18 19.21
N ASN A 141 18.84 -4.50 18.02
CA ASN A 141 17.46 -4.95 17.85
C ASN A 141 17.30 -5.98 16.71
N GLU A 142 17.25 -7.26 17.09
CA GLU A 142 17.08 -8.38 16.16
C GLU A 142 15.76 -8.24 15.37
N GLY A 143 15.85 -8.26 14.05
CA GLY A 143 14.69 -8.08 13.16
C GLY A 143 14.34 -6.61 12.87
N ALA A 144 15.18 -5.66 13.30
CA ALA A 144 15.09 -4.25 12.92
C ALA A 144 16.21 -3.82 11.97
N PHE A 145 15.87 -2.94 11.04
CA PHE A 145 16.74 -2.52 9.95
C PHE A 145 16.57 -1.05 9.60
N HIS A 146 17.69 -0.41 9.24
CA HIS A 146 17.69 0.82 8.47
C HIS A 146 17.51 0.50 7.00
N VAL A 147 16.65 1.25 6.34
CA VAL A 147 16.37 1.12 4.91
C VAL A 147 16.67 2.44 4.22
N LYS A 148 17.65 2.45 3.32
CA LYS A 148 17.89 3.61 2.46
C LYS A 148 16.97 3.53 1.26
N LEU A 149 16.30 4.63 0.96
CA LEU A 149 15.30 4.72 -0.11
C LEU A 149 15.67 5.84 -1.08
N ASP A 150 15.54 5.59 -2.37
CA ASP A 150 15.46 6.64 -3.39
C ASP A 150 14.00 7.07 -3.56
N ALA A 151 13.68 8.28 -3.13
CA ALA A 151 12.37 8.91 -3.30
C ALA A 151 12.33 9.90 -4.47
N GLY A 152 13.25 9.77 -5.44
CA GLY A 152 13.33 10.56 -6.66
C GLY A 152 13.60 12.03 -6.35
N LYS A 153 12.70 12.92 -6.76
CA LYS A 153 12.85 14.38 -6.52
C LYS A 153 12.88 14.77 -5.04
N TYR A 154 12.49 13.87 -4.13
CA TYR A 154 12.54 14.07 -2.68
C TYR A 154 13.89 13.66 -2.06
N GLY A 155 14.82 13.19 -2.88
CA GLY A 155 16.15 12.75 -2.49
C GLY A 155 16.16 11.39 -1.80
N GLU A 156 17.33 11.02 -1.28
CA GLU A 156 17.49 9.83 -0.47
C GLU A 156 16.82 10.01 0.90
N LYS A 157 16.20 8.93 1.38
CA LYS A 157 15.53 8.87 2.69
C LYS A 157 16.03 7.71 3.51
N LEU A 158 16.06 7.91 4.83
CA LEU A 158 16.35 6.86 5.79
C LEU A 158 15.05 6.44 6.47
N GLY A 159 14.67 5.20 6.22
CA GLY A 159 13.52 4.56 6.82
C GLY A 159 13.90 3.53 7.87
N PHE A 160 12.89 3.16 8.67
CA PHE A 160 12.98 2.14 9.70
C PHE A 160 12.00 1.00 9.38
N LEU A 161 12.48 -0.25 9.49
CA LEU A 161 11.68 -1.46 9.45
C LEU A 161 11.99 -2.30 10.68
N ASN A 162 10.98 -2.92 11.27
CA ASN A 162 11.13 -3.88 12.35
C ASN A 162 10.19 -5.07 12.15
N ASP A 163 10.26 -6.07 13.02
CA ASP A 163 9.36 -7.23 13.03
C ASP A 163 9.27 -7.96 11.66
N ILE A 164 10.38 -7.97 10.92
CA ILE A 164 10.50 -8.55 9.58
C ILE A 164 11.59 -9.62 9.59
N ASP A 165 11.36 -10.73 8.89
CA ASP A 165 12.35 -11.79 8.77
C ASP A 165 13.45 -11.45 7.75
N GLN A 166 14.63 -12.05 7.93
CA GLN A 166 15.80 -11.78 7.11
C GLN A 166 15.59 -12.17 5.63
N GLU A 167 14.82 -13.22 5.35
CA GLU A 167 14.57 -13.67 3.97
C GLU A 167 13.77 -12.60 3.21
N THR A 168 12.67 -12.11 3.80
CA THR A 168 11.87 -11.02 3.24
C THR A 168 12.71 -9.77 3.04
N VAL A 169 13.52 -9.38 4.03
CA VAL A 169 14.40 -8.20 3.94
C VAL A 169 15.38 -8.29 2.77
N ASN A 170 15.97 -9.45 2.55
CA ASN A 170 16.95 -9.64 1.48
C ASN A 170 16.33 -9.46 0.08
N THR A 171 15.02 -9.60 -0.06
CA THR A 171 14.31 -9.35 -1.33
C THR A 171 14.01 -7.88 -1.61
N LEU A 172 14.21 -6.99 -0.63
CA LEU A 172 13.78 -5.60 -0.74
C LEU A 172 14.69 -4.76 -1.63
N ILE A 173 16.00 -5.04 -1.68
CA ILE A 173 16.97 -4.21 -2.41
C ILE A 173 16.62 -4.17 -3.91
N GLY A 174 16.58 -2.97 -4.49
CA GLY A 174 16.19 -2.72 -5.87
C GLY A 174 14.68 -2.76 -6.12
N SER A 175 13.88 -2.96 -5.08
CA SER A 175 12.45 -3.15 -5.19
C SER A 175 11.69 -1.85 -4.93
N GLN A 176 10.61 -1.62 -5.68
CA GLN A 176 9.71 -0.49 -5.43
C GLN A 176 8.70 -0.77 -4.32
N VAL A 177 8.59 0.19 -3.40
CA VAL A 177 7.76 0.14 -2.20
C VAL A 177 6.94 1.42 -2.03
N ALA A 178 5.92 1.37 -1.18
CA ALA A 178 5.23 2.56 -0.68
C ALA A 178 5.89 3.07 0.62
N ALA A 179 6.18 4.36 0.69
CA ALA A 179 6.80 5.00 1.85
C ALA A 179 6.07 6.29 2.24
N LEU A 180 5.82 6.49 3.53
CA LEU A 180 5.29 7.73 4.09
C LEU A 180 6.46 8.66 4.40
N LEU A 181 6.52 9.82 3.72
CA LEU A 181 7.70 10.70 3.75
C LEU A 181 7.59 11.90 4.70
N ASN A 182 6.40 12.16 5.25
CA ASN A 182 6.13 13.35 6.07
C ASN A 182 5.96 13.02 7.56
N LEU A 183 6.85 12.18 8.08
CA LEU A 183 6.95 11.87 9.51
C LEU A 183 7.94 12.78 10.20
N GLU A 184 7.62 13.13 11.44
CA GLU A 184 8.60 13.75 12.33
C GLU A 184 9.48 12.62 12.93
N PRO A 185 10.77 12.84 13.19
CA PRO A 185 11.62 11.77 13.72
C PRO A 185 11.16 11.22 15.08
N GLU A 186 10.47 12.04 15.88
CA GLU A 186 9.83 11.63 17.13
C GLU A 186 8.70 10.60 16.96
N ASP A 187 8.13 10.50 15.75
CA ASP A 187 7.10 9.51 15.42
C ASP A 187 7.70 8.11 15.16
N ILE A 188 9.03 7.98 15.07
CA ILE A 188 9.73 6.72 14.76
C ILE A 188 10.57 6.27 15.95
N PRO A 189 10.56 4.97 16.32
CA PRO A 189 11.37 4.45 17.43
C PRO A 189 12.86 4.80 17.29
N ASP A 190 13.38 4.74 16.07
CA ASP A 190 14.68 5.28 15.71
C ASP A 190 14.54 6.75 15.28
N GLN A 191 14.75 7.67 16.23
CA GLN A 191 14.60 9.13 16.07
C GLN A 191 15.55 9.77 15.04
N ARG A 192 16.32 8.98 14.30
CA ARG A 192 17.13 9.44 13.15
C ARG A 192 16.39 9.30 11.83
N CYS A 193 15.33 8.49 11.80
CA CYS A 193 14.54 8.23 10.60
C CYS A 193 13.43 9.28 10.48
N ASN A 194 12.99 9.56 9.26
CA ASN A 194 11.83 10.43 8.98
C ASN A 194 10.89 9.83 7.93
N THR A 195 11.07 8.55 7.65
CA THR A 195 10.34 7.81 6.61
C THR A 195 9.93 6.46 7.17
N LEU A 196 8.70 6.06 6.88
CA LEU A 196 8.17 4.75 7.24
C LEU A 196 7.77 4.02 5.97
N LEU A 197 8.28 2.81 5.80
CA LEU A 197 7.79 1.92 4.75
C LEU A 197 6.43 1.39 5.17
N LEU A 198 5.45 1.46 4.27
CA LEU A 198 4.13 0.91 4.55
C LEU A 198 4.22 -0.61 4.55
N THR A 199 3.91 -1.20 5.71
CA THR A 199 3.91 -2.65 5.89
C THR A 199 2.55 -3.12 6.41
N PHE A 200 2.25 -4.40 6.25
CA PHE A 200 1.09 -5.01 6.89
C PHE A 200 1.52 -6.22 7.69
N HIS A 201 0.72 -6.56 8.71
CA HIS A 201 0.94 -7.78 9.46
C HIS A 201 0.43 -9.00 8.69
N ALA A 202 1.33 -9.94 8.43
CA ALA A 202 1.03 -11.25 7.87
C ALA A 202 1.24 -12.32 8.93
N VAL A 203 0.33 -13.28 8.99
CA VAL A 203 0.48 -14.47 9.83
C VAL A 203 1.05 -15.57 8.95
N GLN A 204 2.23 -16.08 9.28
CA GLN A 204 2.83 -17.20 8.53
C GLN A 204 1.93 -18.45 8.62
N SER A 205 1.89 -19.19 7.51
CA SER A 205 1.07 -20.40 7.34
C SER A 205 1.52 -21.59 8.20
N ASP A 206 2.70 -21.49 8.83
CA ASP A 206 3.35 -22.57 9.57
C ASP A 206 2.89 -22.71 11.04
N ASN A 207 1.72 -22.16 11.38
CA ASN A 207 1.11 -22.22 12.73
C ASN A 207 1.92 -21.56 13.86
N THR A 208 3.00 -20.82 13.58
CA THR A 208 3.81 -20.16 14.62
C THR A 208 3.15 -18.93 15.25
N LYS A 209 2.03 -18.43 14.68
CA LYS A 209 1.34 -17.18 15.07
C LYS A 209 2.26 -15.93 15.11
N LYS A 210 3.47 -15.99 14.57
CA LYS A 210 4.36 -14.83 14.53
C LYS A 210 3.89 -13.92 13.41
N ALA A 211 3.41 -12.73 13.77
CA ALA A 211 3.07 -11.69 12.80
C ALA A 211 4.36 -11.09 12.24
N ILE A 212 4.62 -11.26 10.96
CA ILE A 212 5.72 -10.58 10.26
C ILE A 212 5.18 -9.31 9.60
N ARG A 213 6.02 -8.28 9.47
CA ARG A 213 5.71 -7.09 8.66
C ARG A 213 6.16 -7.31 7.23
N LEU A 214 5.23 -7.24 6.30
CA LEU A 214 5.50 -7.36 4.86
C LEU A 214 5.39 -6.01 4.18
N PRO A 215 6.47 -5.50 3.54
CA PRO A 215 6.42 -4.27 2.78
C PRO A 215 5.49 -4.37 1.59
N LEU A 216 4.72 -3.31 1.37
CA LEU A 216 3.86 -3.21 0.20
C LEU A 216 4.70 -2.93 -1.04
N GLY A 217 4.54 -3.80 -2.05
CA GLY A 217 5.22 -3.70 -3.33
C GLY A 217 4.35 -3.11 -4.42
N VAL A 218 4.99 -2.62 -5.47
CA VAL A 218 4.32 -2.06 -6.65
C VAL A 218 4.43 -3.05 -7.82
N ASP A 219 3.30 -3.38 -8.45
CA ASP A 219 3.23 -4.36 -9.54
C ASP A 219 4.15 -4.00 -10.73
N GLY A 220 4.23 -2.71 -11.08
CA GLY A 220 4.96 -2.21 -12.25
C GLY A 220 6.44 -1.94 -12.02
N ASN A 221 7.12 -2.70 -11.16
CA ASN A 221 8.50 -2.42 -10.72
C ASN A 221 9.40 -1.85 -11.84
N GLY A 222 9.89 -0.62 -11.66
CA GLY A 222 10.74 0.10 -12.61
C GLY A 222 10.00 0.95 -13.66
N GLN A 223 8.67 0.84 -13.74
CA GLN A 223 7.80 1.66 -14.60
C GLN A 223 7.16 2.83 -13.83
N VAL A 224 7.04 2.72 -12.51
CA VAL A 224 6.66 3.82 -11.63
C VAL A 224 7.89 4.69 -11.36
N VAL A 225 7.73 6.00 -11.43
CA VAL A 225 8.83 6.93 -11.10
C VAL A 225 8.93 7.08 -9.59
N ASN A 226 10.14 7.11 -9.02
CA ASN A 226 10.33 7.34 -7.59
C ASN A 226 9.82 8.74 -7.18
N GLY A 227 9.11 8.83 -6.07
CA GLY A 227 8.52 10.06 -5.55
C GLY A 227 7.11 10.38 -6.06
N GLU A 228 6.50 9.49 -6.86
CA GLU A 228 5.10 9.64 -7.28
C GLU A 228 4.16 9.46 -6.10
N LYS A 229 3.11 10.30 -6.04
CA LYS A 229 2.15 10.25 -4.94
C LYS A 229 1.17 9.10 -5.12
N LEU A 230 0.82 8.44 -4.02
CA LEU A 230 -0.22 7.44 -3.99
C LEU A 230 -1.52 8.02 -4.54
N PHE A 231 -2.13 7.29 -5.49
CA PHE A 231 -3.39 7.61 -6.14
C PHE A 231 -4.57 7.01 -5.36
#